data_AF-A0A9P9EEK1-F1
#
_entry.id   AF-A0A9P9EEK1-F1
#
_cell.length_a   1.000
_cell.length_b   1.000
_cell.length_c   1.000
_cell.angle_alpha   90.00
_cell.angle_beta   90.00
_cell.angle_gamma   90.00
#
_symmetry.space_group_name_H-M   'P 1'
#
loop_
_entity.id
_entity.type
_entity.pdbx_description
1 polymer ?
#
loop_
_entity_poly.entity_id
_entity_poly.type
_entity_poly.pdbx_seq_one_letter_code
_entity_poly.pdbx_strand_id
1 'polypeptide(L)'
;MKLFTLLISTAAVSFAAPAANARAVDTILYPAGTYRYWVQTGKIVQDPQDQLLIVKNGKAADETTTIVTFDFDQSTRSKTCELIFELWDRDVSTGSKKLDVFTYSDPPNSLQAFSAADAAGWAEIKSRDNHVGRIIAPKPGNATWEMSFQGWPKIPCPAGQLIGVEYVGVGDNVKVRWDIGVTGPRFRVLE
;
A
#
# COMPACT_ATOMS: atom_id res chain seq x y z
N MET A 1 -73.92 -43.81 3.44
CA MET A 1 -72.78 -43.46 2.55
C MET A 1 -71.72 -42.77 3.40
N LYS A 2 -70.52 -43.36 3.47
CA LYS A 2 -69.37 -42.85 4.24
C LYS A 2 -68.50 -42.00 3.31
N LEU A 3 -68.21 -40.75 3.69
CA LEU A 3 -67.18 -39.92 3.04
C LEU A 3 -65.87 -40.07 3.81
N PHE A 4 -64.83 -40.56 3.12
CA PHE A 4 -63.45 -40.57 3.59
C PHE A 4 -62.78 -39.25 3.19
N THR A 5 -62.32 -38.48 4.17
CA THR A 5 -61.48 -37.29 3.95
C THR A 5 -60.02 -37.72 4.05
N LEU A 6 -59.28 -37.63 2.94
CA LEU A 6 -57.85 -37.96 2.87
C LEU A 6 -57.02 -36.68 3.13
N LEU A 7 -56.29 -36.64 4.24
CA LEU A 7 -55.28 -35.62 4.55
C LEU A 7 -53.97 -35.99 3.85
N ILE A 8 -53.48 -35.14 2.95
CA ILE A 8 -52.15 -35.28 2.33
C ILE A 8 -51.21 -34.29 3.02
N SER A 9 -50.32 -34.80 3.87
CA SER A 9 -49.21 -34.03 4.45
C SER A 9 -48.02 -34.02 3.49
N THR A 10 -47.70 -32.87 2.91
CA THR A 10 -46.47 -32.65 2.14
C THR A 10 -45.33 -32.31 3.10
N ALA A 11 -44.42 -33.25 3.32
CA ALA A 11 -43.17 -33.01 4.04
C ALA A 11 -42.18 -32.28 3.12
N ALA A 12 -41.91 -30.99 3.39
CA ALA A 12 -40.86 -30.24 2.73
C ALA A 12 -39.50 -30.63 3.32
N VAL A 13 -38.66 -31.29 2.51
CA VAL A 13 -37.28 -31.61 2.88
C VAL A 13 -36.40 -30.41 2.53
N SER A 14 -36.11 -29.56 3.51
CA SER A 14 -35.16 -28.45 3.34
C SER A 14 -33.74 -29.00 3.30
N PHE A 15 -33.15 -29.06 2.10
CA PHE A 15 -31.71 -29.26 1.94
C PHE A 15 -30.99 -27.97 2.38
N ALA A 16 -30.54 -27.93 3.62
CA ALA A 16 -29.55 -26.94 4.05
C ALA A 16 -28.22 -27.29 3.37
N ALA A 17 -27.88 -26.57 2.29
CA ALA A 17 -26.54 -26.64 1.71
C ALA A 17 -25.53 -26.15 2.77
N PRO A 18 -24.39 -26.83 2.95
CA PRO A 18 -23.34 -26.31 3.82
C PRO A 18 -22.85 -25.00 3.20
N ALA A 19 -22.93 -23.90 3.96
CA ALA A 19 -22.28 -22.65 3.58
C ALA A 19 -20.78 -22.95 3.45
N ALA A 20 -20.30 -23.00 2.21
CA ALA A 20 -18.88 -23.03 1.94
C ALA A 20 -18.30 -21.78 2.60
N ASN A 21 -17.54 -21.99 3.68
CA ASN A 21 -16.78 -20.95 4.34
C ASN A 21 -15.64 -20.60 3.38
N ALA A 22 -15.95 -19.80 2.35
CA ALA A 22 -14.97 -19.22 1.47
C ALA A 22 -14.09 -18.34 2.35
N ARG A 23 -12.94 -18.87 2.78
CA ARG A 23 -11.88 -18.02 3.30
C ARG A 23 -11.59 -17.02 2.19
N ALA A 24 -11.90 -15.75 2.43
CA ALA A 24 -11.45 -14.66 1.59
C ALA A 24 -9.95 -14.85 1.37
N VAL A 25 -9.54 -15.03 0.11
CA VAL A 25 -8.13 -15.10 -0.23
C VAL A 25 -7.65 -13.66 -0.31
N ASP A 26 -7.05 -13.18 0.78
CA ASP A 26 -6.40 -11.88 0.80
C ASP A 26 -5.38 -11.81 -0.34
N THR A 27 -5.63 -10.92 -1.30
CA THR A 27 -4.74 -10.74 -2.45
C THR A 27 -3.72 -9.65 -2.12
N ILE A 28 -2.44 -9.91 -2.39
CA ILE A 28 -1.37 -8.91 -2.19
C ILE A 28 -1.12 -8.20 -3.51
N LEU A 29 -1.26 -6.88 -3.50
CA LEU A 29 -0.84 -6.00 -4.58
C LEU A 29 0.61 -5.54 -4.32
N TYR A 30 1.47 -5.84 -5.30
CA TYR A 30 2.88 -5.48 -5.29
C TYR A 30 3.12 -4.11 -5.94
N PRO A 31 4.24 -3.44 -5.61
CA PRO A 31 4.63 -2.21 -6.28
C PRO A 31 4.71 -2.34 -7.80
N ALA A 32 4.12 -1.39 -8.51
CA ALA A 32 4.31 -1.18 -9.95
C ALA A 32 5.65 -0.48 -10.24
N GLY A 33 6.16 0.30 -9.29
CA GLY A 33 7.44 0.98 -9.39
C GLY A 33 7.94 1.50 -8.05
N THR A 34 9.25 1.65 -7.92
CA THR A 34 9.91 2.25 -6.75
C THR A 34 10.92 3.29 -7.26
N TYR A 35 10.80 4.51 -6.76
CA TYR A 35 11.55 5.66 -7.24
C TYR A 35 12.16 6.38 -6.05
N ARG A 36 13.41 6.77 -6.19
CA ARG A 36 14.11 7.56 -5.18
C ARG A 36 14.13 9.02 -5.59
N TYR A 37 13.81 9.87 -4.63
CA TYR A 37 13.79 11.31 -4.74
C TYR A 37 14.95 11.89 -3.93
N TRP A 38 15.83 12.66 -4.56
CA TRP A 38 16.94 13.35 -3.90
C TRP A 38 16.52 14.71 -3.42
N VAL A 39 16.48 14.91 -2.10
CA VAL A 39 15.87 16.09 -1.46
C VAL A 39 16.49 17.40 -1.93
N GLN A 40 17.82 17.47 -2.04
CA GLN A 40 18.49 18.72 -2.46
C GLN A 40 18.26 19.07 -3.93
N THR A 41 18.19 18.07 -4.81
CA THR A 41 18.22 18.29 -6.26
C THR A 41 16.85 18.19 -6.92
N GLY A 42 15.85 17.64 -6.22
CA GLY A 42 14.55 17.30 -6.80
C GLY A 42 14.58 16.11 -7.77
N LYS A 43 15.75 15.52 -8.01
CA LYS A 43 15.91 14.43 -8.98
C LYS A 43 15.10 13.21 -8.54
N ILE A 44 14.34 12.63 -9.46
CA ILE A 44 13.65 11.35 -9.30
C ILE A 44 14.27 10.33 -10.23
N VAL A 45 14.58 9.14 -9.72
CA VAL A 45 15.10 8.03 -10.52
C VAL A 45 14.39 6.75 -10.11
N GLN A 46 13.99 5.92 -11.07
CA GLN A 46 13.53 4.57 -10.79
C GLN A 46 14.71 3.75 -10.25
N ASP A 47 14.56 3.22 -9.04
CA ASP A 47 15.69 2.62 -8.35
C ASP A 47 15.88 1.16 -8.73
N PRO A 48 17.13 0.72 -8.96
CA PRO A 48 17.43 -0.70 -9.06
C PRO A 48 17.36 -1.34 -7.66
N GLN A 49 17.30 -2.68 -7.62
CA GLN A 49 17.33 -3.44 -6.37
C GLN A 49 18.59 -3.16 -5.53
N ASP A 50 18.48 -3.49 -4.23
CA ASP A 50 19.57 -3.44 -3.24
C ASP A 50 20.21 -2.06 -2.96
N GLN A 51 19.54 -0.96 -3.31
CA GLN A 51 19.98 0.40 -2.97
C GLN A 51 19.40 0.89 -1.64
N LEU A 52 20.11 1.79 -0.93
CA LEU A 52 19.48 2.57 0.14
C LEU A 52 18.43 3.50 -0.47
N LEU A 53 17.19 3.37 0.00
CA LEU A 53 16.02 4.02 -0.59
C LEU A 53 15.67 5.32 0.14
N ILE A 54 15.73 5.28 1.48
CA ILE A 54 15.46 6.43 2.34
C ILE A 54 16.70 6.73 3.15
N VAL A 55 17.20 7.96 3.07
CA VAL A 55 18.33 8.44 3.85
C VAL A 55 17.99 9.81 4.44
N LYS A 56 18.07 9.91 5.76
CA LYS A 56 18.01 11.18 6.50
C LYS A 56 19.18 11.25 7.46
N ASN A 57 20.15 12.10 7.17
CA ASN A 57 21.42 12.17 7.90
C ASN A 57 21.90 13.60 8.15
N GLY A 58 21.09 14.62 7.82
CA GLY A 58 21.45 16.02 7.97
C GLY A 58 22.40 16.55 6.89
N LYS A 59 22.82 15.71 5.93
CA LYS A 59 23.63 16.12 4.78
C LYS A 59 22.73 16.13 3.53
N ALA A 60 22.23 17.31 3.18
CA ALA A 60 21.23 17.50 2.12
C ALA A 60 21.54 16.77 0.79
N ALA A 61 22.82 16.70 0.41
CA ALA A 61 23.26 16.03 -0.82
C ALA A 61 23.01 14.51 -0.83
N ASP A 62 22.94 13.89 0.34
CA ASP A 62 22.74 12.45 0.52
C ASP A 62 21.28 12.12 0.89
N GLU A 63 20.49 13.12 1.27
CA GLU A 63 19.13 12.89 1.77
C GLU A 63 18.19 12.47 0.63
N THR A 64 17.47 11.39 0.88
CA THR A 64 16.58 10.76 -0.09
C THR A 64 15.29 10.30 0.57
N THR A 65 14.21 10.37 -0.21
CA THR A 65 12.91 9.76 0.11
C THR A 65 12.53 8.80 -1.00
N THR A 66 11.52 7.98 -0.75
CA THR A 66 11.12 6.94 -1.72
C THR A 66 9.65 7.02 -2.02
N ILE A 67 9.34 7.04 -3.31
CA ILE A 67 7.98 6.98 -3.85
C ILE A 67 7.76 5.56 -4.36
N VAL A 68 6.69 4.92 -3.92
CA VAL A 68 6.27 3.60 -4.40
C VAL A 68 4.92 3.71 -5.06
N THR A 69 4.80 3.20 -6.28
CA THR A 69 3.54 3.23 -7.04
C THR A 69 2.85 1.87 -7.01
N PHE A 70 1.52 1.89 -7.06
CA PHE A 70 0.67 0.69 -7.01
C PHE A 70 -0.45 0.83 -8.02
N ASP A 71 -0.63 -0.18 -8.89
CA ASP A 71 -1.67 -0.22 -9.91
C ASP A 71 -2.86 -1.04 -9.42
N PHE A 72 -3.97 -0.37 -9.12
CA PHE A 72 -5.19 -1.03 -8.69
C PHE A 72 -6.05 -1.28 -9.91
N ASP A 73 -6.10 -2.53 -10.37
CA ASP A 73 -6.97 -2.88 -11.49
C ASP A 73 -8.47 -2.80 -11.11
N GLN A 74 -9.34 -3.00 -12.09
CA GLN A 74 -10.79 -2.96 -11.87
C GLN A 74 -11.31 -4.09 -10.96
N SER A 75 -10.53 -5.14 -10.72
CA SER A 75 -10.93 -6.26 -9.84
C SER A 75 -10.94 -5.86 -8.37
N THR A 76 -10.26 -4.77 -7.99
CA THR A 76 -10.28 -4.25 -6.62
C THR A 76 -11.49 -3.36 -6.35
N ARG A 77 -12.41 -3.20 -7.30
CA ARG A 77 -13.59 -2.33 -7.14
C ARG A 77 -14.45 -2.78 -5.96
N SER A 78 -14.86 -1.80 -5.16
CA SER A 78 -15.68 -2.00 -3.95
C SER A 78 -15.01 -2.83 -2.84
N LYS A 79 -13.70 -3.09 -2.93
CA LYS A 79 -12.91 -3.75 -1.89
C LYS A 79 -12.26 -2.75 -0.95
N THR A 80 -11.75 -3.24 0.18
CA THR A 80 -10.92 -2.45 1.10
C THR A 80 -9.45 -2.82 0.90
N CYS A 81 -8.57 -1.82 0.91
CA CYS A 81 -7.14 -1.99 0.71
C CYS A 81 -6.37 -1.50 1.93
N GLU A 82 -5.58 -2.38 2.53
CA GLU A 82 -4.71 -2.08 3.67
C GLU A 82 -3.28 -1.89 3.21
N LEU A 83 -2.72 -0.69 3.40
CA LEU A 83 -1.28 -0.48 3.20
C LEU A 83 -0.50 -1.20 4.31
N ILE A 84 0.29 -2.18 3.90
CA ILE A 84 1.23 -2.90 4.75
C ILE A 84 2.66 -2.52 4.37
N PHE A 85 3.58 -2.57 5.33
CA PHE A 85 5.00 -2.37 5.11
C PHE A 85 5.73 -3.38 5.98
N GLU A 86 6.62 -4.18 5.40
CA GLU A 86 7.32 -5.24 6.11
C GLU A 86 8.78 -5.27 5.69
N LEU A 87 9.67 -5.51 6.65
CA LEU A 87 11.09 -5.72 6.38
C LEU A 87 11.53 -7.09 6.88
N TRP A 88 12.43 -7.73 6.14
CA TRP A 88 13.08 -8.99 6.54
C TRP A 88 14.45 -8.74 7.16
N ASP A 89 15.07 -9.76 7.76
CA ASP A 89 16.38 -9.63 8.41
C ASP A 89 17.47 -9.01 7.51
N ARG A 90 17.42 -9.35 6.21
CA ARG A 90 18.36 -8.86 5.21
C ARG A 90 18.18 -7.39 4.80
N ASP A 91 17.07 -6.75 5.15
CA ASP A 91 16.77 -5.36 4.77
C ASP A 91 17.58 -4.35 5.61
N VAL A 92 17.30 -3.05 5.51
CA VAL A 92 17.92 -2.02 6.37
C VAL A 92 16.84 -1.17 7.02
N SER A 93 16.93 -0.97 8.33
CA SER A 93 16.16 0.03 9.09
C SER A 93 16.96 0.46 10.31
N THR A 94 17.57 1.63 10.24
CA THR A 94 18.44 2.20 11.29
C THR A 94 17.99 3.60 11.71
N GLY A 95 18.62 4.14 12.77
CA GLY A 95 18.24 5.43 13.35
C GLY A 95 16.92 5.32 14.13
N SER A 96 16.04 6.30 13.95
CA SER A 96 14.71 6.30 14.59
C SER A 96 13.79 5.17 14.10
N LYS A 97 14.04 4.64 12.88
CA LYS A 97 13.18 3.68 12.16
C LYS A 97 11.77 4.20 11.86
N LYS A 98 11.56 5.51 11.98
CA LYS A 98 10.27 6.17 11.74
C LYS A 98 10.21 6.75 10.34
N LEU A 99 9.09 6.50 9.66
CA LEU A 99 8.81 7.03 8.33
C LEU A 99 7.48 7.77 8.35
N ASP A 100 7.46 9.03 7.91
CA ASP A 100 6.22 9.71 7.54
C ASP A 100 5.78 9.19 6.17
N VAL A 101 4.47 8.99 6.02
CA VAL A 101 3.83 8.43 4.85
C VAL A 101 2.96 9.52 4.23
N PHE A 102 3.18 9.80 2.96
CA PHE A 102 2.43 10.79 2.20
C PHE A 102 1.74 10.13 1.00
N THR A 103 0.54 10.58 0.65
CA THR A 103 0.04 10.34 -0.70
C THR A 103 0.91 11.08 -1.70
N TYR A 104 1.06 10.47 -2.86
CA TYR A 104 1.73 11.06 -4.00
C TYR A 104 0.80 10.91 -5.20
N SER A 105 0.01 11.96 -5.46
CA SER A 105 -1.00 12.03 -6.52
C SER A 105 -0.91 13.32 -7.29
N ASP A 106 -1.36 13.27 -8.54
CA ASP A 106 -1.60 14.41 -9.42
C ASP A 106 -2.91 14.15 -10.17
N PRO A 107 -3.88 15.08 -10.17
CA PRO A 107 -3.91 16.31 -9.38
C PRO A 107 -4.17 16.04 -7.88
N PRO A 108 -3.99 17.03 -6.97
CA PRO A 108 -4.24 16.94 -5.51
C PRO A 108 -5.66 16.50 -5.09
N ASN A 109 -6.53 16.22 -6.05
CA ASN A 109 -7.93 15.87 -5.84
C ASN A 109 -8.35 14.61 -6.62
N SER A 110 -7.43 13.94 -7.34
CA SER A 110 -7.76 12.67 -7.98
C SER A 110 -6.52 11.80 -8.22
N LEU A 111 -6.67 10.51 -7.90
CA LEU A 111 -5.73 9.44 -8.17
C LEU A 111 -5.72 9.17 -9.69
N GLN A 112 -4.76 9.76 -10.40
CA GLN A 112 -4.62 9.59 -11.85
C GLN A 112 -3.51 8.58 -12.16
N ALA A 113 -3.72 7.76 -13.20
CA ALA A 113 -2.75 6.78 -13.68
C ALA A 113 -1.51 7.46 -14.28
N PHE A 114 -0.31 6.91 -14.04
CA PHE A 114 0.96 7.45 -14.59
C PHE A 114 1.70 6.39 -15.41
N SER A 115 2.38 6.83 -16.46
CA SER A 115 3.32 6.02 -17.23
C SER A 115 4.75 6.18 -16.70
N ALA A 116 5.64 5.23 -17.02
CA ALA A 116 7.08 5.35 -16.69
C ALA A 116 7.75 6.57 -17.36
N ALA A 117 7.18 7.08 -18.47
CA ALA A 117 7.63 8.30 -19.12
C ALA A 117 7.25 9.55 -18.33
N ASP A 118 6.11 9.53 -17.62
CA ASP A 118 5.70 10.63 -16.76
C ASP A 118 6.71 10.78 -15.62
N ALA A 119 7.17 9.70 -15.00
CA ALA A 119 8.16 9.72 -13.90
C ALA A 119 9.46 10.47 -14.25
N ALA A 120 9.88 10.49 -15.52
CA ALA A 120 11.05 11.25 -15.98
C ALA A 120 10.81 12.77 -16.05
N GLY A 121 9.57 13.21 -16.27
CA GLY A 121 9.17 14.63 -16.25
C GLY A 121 8.91 15.20 -14.85
N TRP A 122 8.97 14.38 -13.80
CA TRP A 122 8.60 14.77 -12.43
C TRP A 122 9.69 15.52 -11.66
N ALA A 123 10.91 15.56 -12.19
CA ALA A 123 12.06 16.19 -11.53
C ALA A 123 11.88 17.70 -11.25
N GLU A 124 10.92 18.36 -11.91
CA GLU A 124 10.76 19.83 -11.85
C GLU A 124 9.44 20.31 -11.23
N ILE A 125 8.43 19.46 -10.97
CA ILE A 125 7.04 19.93 -10.78
C ILE A 125 6.33 19.41 -9.51
N LYS A 126 6.76 18.30 -8.88
CA LYS A 126 5.88 17.57 -7.95
C LYS A 126 6.26 17.69 -6.47
N SER A 127 5.28 18.07 -5.65
CA SER A 127 5.34 18.13 -4.18
C SER A 127 4.60 16.94 -3.56
N ARG A 128 4.98 16.59 -2.32
CA ARG A 128 4.17 15.76 -1.41
C ARG A 128 2.75 16.33 -1.33
N ASP A 129 1.77 15.43 -1.34
CA ASP A 129 0.36 15.79 -1.22
C ASP A 129 -0.09 15.71 0.25
N ASN A 130 -0.79 14.65 0.66
CA ASN A 130 -1.34 14.56 2.01
C ASN A 130 -0.46 13.72 2.94
N HIS A 131 -0.12 14.24 4.12
CA HIS A 131 0.45 13.44 5.20
C HIS A 131 -0.62 12.51 5.77
N VAL A 132 -0.49 11.20 5.53
CA VAL A 132 -1.51 10.20 5.91
C VAL A 132 -1.13 9.40 7.15
N GLY A 133 0.10 9.55 7.64
CA GLY A 133 0.48 9.06 8.95
C GLY A 133 1.96 8.79 9.08
N ARG A 134 2.32 8.15 10.18
CA ARG A 134 3.68 7.78 10.52
C ARG A 134 3.73 6.33 10.91
N ILE A 135 4.72 5.62 10.37
CA ILE A 135 4.99 4.24 10.72
C ILE A 135 6.34 4.10 11.44
N ILE A 136 6.43 3.08 12.29
CA ILE A 136 7.69 2.54 12.79
C ILE A 136 7.97 1.28 11.98
N ALA A 137 9.08 1.22 11.25
CA ALA A 137 9.44 0.10 10.38
C ALA A 137 10.52 -0.76 11.07
N PRO A 138 10.16 -1.71 11.94
CA PRO A 138 11.13 -2.61 12.56
C PRO A 138 11.73 -3.53 11.50
N LYS A 139 12.92 -4.04 11.81
CA LYS A 139 13.57 -5.07 11.03
C LYS A 139 14.06 -6.17 11.98
N PRO A 140 13.62 -7.42 11.80
CA PRO A 140 12.55 -7.86 10.89
C PRO A 140 11.16 -7.46 11.42
N GLY A 141 10.14 -7.55 10.56
CA GLY A 141 8.73 -7.50 10.97
C GLY A 141 7.88 -6.51 10.17
N ASN A 142 6.60 -6.50 10.51
CA ASN A 142 5.63 -5.55 9.98
C ASN A 142 5.76 -4.20 10.70
N ALA A 143 5.61 -3.13 9.93
CA ALA A 143 5.53 -1.79 10.44
C ALA A 143 4.26 -1.58 11.27
N THR A 144 4.37 -0.75 12.30
CA THR A 144 3.23 -0.30 13.10
C THR A 144 2.95 1.16 12.81
N TRP A 145 1.67 1.51 12.71
CA TRP A 145 1.26 2.91 12.57
C TRP A 145 1.30 3.57 13.94
N GLU A 146 2.17 4.57 14.11
CA GLU A 146 2.22 5.42 15.31
C GLU A 146 1.05 6.42 15.29
N MET A 147 0.71 6.91 14.10
CA MET A 147 -0.47 7.73 13.85
C MET A 147 -0.94 7.52 12.41
N SER A 148 -2.23 7.64 12.17
CA SER A 148 -2.81 7.60 10.83
C SER A 148 -3.95 8.60 10.69
N PHE A 149 -4.16 9.06 9.46
CA PHE A 149 -5.16 10.07 9.11
C PHE A 149 -5.94 9.63 7.87
N GLN A 150 -7.07 10.28 7.61
CA GLN A 150 -7.80 10.14 6.34
C GLN A 150 -8.18 8.68 5.99
N GLY A 151 -8.43 7.85 7.01
CA GLY A 151 -8.80 6.44 6.85
C GLY A 151 -7.62 5.46 6.69
N TRP A 152 -6.38 5.94 6.65
CA TRP A 152 -5.22 5.04 6.54
C TRP A 152 -5.00 4.20 7.81
N PRO A 153 -4.40 3.00 7.70
CA PRO A 153 -3.94 2.33 6.46
C PRO A 153 -5.01 1.67 5.60
N LYS A 154 -6.27 1.61 6.07
CA LYS A 154 -7.35 0.85 5.45
C LYS A 154 -8.27 1.78 4.67
N ILE A 155 -7.99 1.92 3.38
CA ILE A 155 -8.75 2.79 2.48
C ILE A 155 -9.66 1.97 1.56
N PRO A 156 -10.74 2.55 1.01
CA PRO A 156 -11.37 1.97 -0.16
C PRO A 156 -10.33 1.76 -1.27
N CYS A 157 -10.32 0.60 -1.91
CA CYS A 157 -9.39 0.35 -3.00
C CYS A 157 -9.67 1.33 -4.16
N PRO A 158 -8.66 2.07 -4.64
CA PRO A 158 -8.82 3.03 -5.73
C PRO A 158 -8.82 2.33 -7.10
N ALA A 159 -9.84 1.51 -7.34
CA ALA A 159 -9.91 0.66 -8.52
C ALA A 159 -9.84 1.43 -9.85
N GLY A 160 -9.01 0.93 -10.76
CA GLY A 160 -8.68 1.57 -12.03
C GLY A 160 -7.66 2.71 -11.94
N GLN A 161 -6.95 2.85 -10.82
CA GLN A 161 -6.03 3.97 -10.58
C GLN A 161 -4.64 3.48 -10.20
N LEU A 162 -3.62 4.19 -10.70
CA LEU A 162 -2.26 4.11 -10.15
C LEU A 162 -2.17 5.12 -9.01
N ILE A 163 -1.68 4.71 -7.84
CA ILE A 163 -1.42 5.63 -6.74
C ILE A 163 0.05 5.61 -6.37
N GLY A 164 0.59 6.75 -5.94
CA GLY A 164 1.90 6.84 -5.32
C GLY A 164 1.81 7.02 -3.81
N VAL A 165 2.75 6.44 -3.08
CA VAL A 165 2.96 6.66 -1.65
C VAL A 165 4.43 7.02 -1.43
N GLU A 166 4.69 8.18 -0.83
CA GLU A 166 6.04 8.61 -0.47
C GLU A 166 6.35 8.31 1.00
N TYR A 167 7.55 7.79 1.25
CA TYR A 167 8.09 7.48 2.56
C TYR A 167 9.27 8.40 2.87
N VAL A 168 9.20 9.07 4.02
CA VAL A 168 10.14 10.11 4.42
C VAL A 168 10.71 9.79 5.79
N GLY A 169 12.04 9.72 5.92
CA GLY A 169 12.68 9.47 7.22
C GLY A 169 12.37 10.57 8.25
N VAL A 170 12.09 10.17 9.49
CA VAL A 170 11.77 11.10 10.60
C VAL A 170 12.84 11.05 11.67
N GLY A 171 13.35 12.19 12.11
CA GLY A 171 14.41 12.27 13.11
C GLY A 171 15.79 11.96 12.53
N ASP A 172 16.71 11.51 13.39
CA ASP A 172 18.13 11.47 13.05
C ASP A 172 18.60 10.10 12.50
N ASN A 173 19.52 10.16 11.54
CA ASN A 173 20.27 9.02 11.00
C ASN A 173 19.40 7.87 10.48
N VAL A 174 18.25 8.20 9.88
CA VAL A 174 17.35 7.21 9.29
C VAL A 174 17.96 6.68 8.01
N LYS A 175 18.09 5.35 7.92
CA LYS A 175 18.38 4.66 6.67
C LYS A 175 17.43 3.49 6.54
N VAL A 176 16.72 3.42 5.42
CA VAL A 176 15.82 2.31 5.11
C VAL A 176 16.09 1.79 3.70
N ARG A 177 16.12 0.47 3.58
CA ARG A 177 16.14 -0.28 2.33
C ARG A 177 15.26 -1.50 2.49
N TRP A 178 14.50 -1.82 1.45
CA TRP A 178 13.82 -3.09 1.28
C TRP A 178 14.21 -3.73 -0.04
N ASP A 179 13.89 -5.00 -0.19
CA ASP A 179 14.00 -5.72 -1.46
C ASP A 179 12.81 -5.37 -2.36
N ILE A 180 13.07 -4.57 -3.40
CA ILE A 180 12.04 -4.07 -4.31
C ILE A 180 11.33 -5.25 -5.00
N GLY A 181 10.02 -5.30 -4.85
CA GLY A 181 9.16 -6.35 -5.38
C GLY A 181 8.97 -7.56 -4.45
N VAL A 182 9.66 -7.58 -3.30
CA VAL A 182 9.60 -8.69 -2.33
C VAL A 182 9.15 -8.20 -0.96
N THR A 183 9.90 -7.26 -0.36
CA THR A 183 9.59 -6.63 0.93
C THR A 183 9.26 -5.15 0.75
N GLY A 184 9.10 -4.42 1.85
CA GLY A 184 8.67 -3.03 1.86
C GLY A 184 7.15 -2.89 1.71
N PRO A 185 6.69 -1.78 1.10
CA PRO A 185 5.28 -1.45 1.06
C PRO A 185 4.51 -2.26 0.02
N ARG A 186 3.33 -2.73 0.41
CA ARG A 186 2.38 -3.52 -0.39
C ARG A 186 0.96 -3.17 0.03
N PHE A 187 -0.02 -3.48 -0.80
CA PHE A 187 -1.42 -3.44 -0.36
C PHE A 187 -1.97 -4.84 -0.18
N ARG A 188 -2.67 -5.07 0.92
CA ARG A 188 -3.52 -6.24 1.09
C ARG A 188 -4.94 -5.87 0.70
N VAL A 189 -5.49 -6.56 -0.28
CA VAL A 189 -6.87 -6.41 -0.73
C VAL A 189 -7.75 -7.32 0.13
N LEU A 190 -8.71 -6.70 0.80
CA LEU A 190 -9.68 -7.30 1.71
C LEU A 190 -11.05 -7.32 1.02
N GLU A 191 -11.77 -8.44 1.12
CA GLU A 191 -13.15 -8.58 0.61
C GLU A 191 -14.14 -7.65 1.32
#